data_AF-A0A841BKT3-F1
#
_entry.id   AF-A0A841BKT3-F1
#
_cell.length_a   1.000
_cell.length_b   1.000
_cell.length_c   1.000
_cell.angle_alpha   90.00
_cell.angle_beta   90.00
_cell.angle_gamma   90.00
#
_symmetry.space_group_name_H-M   'P 1'
#
loop_
_entity.id
_entity.type
_entity.pdbx_description
1 polymer ?
#
loop_
_entity_poly.entity_id
_entity_poly.type
_entity_poly.pdbx_seq_one_letter_code
_entity_poly.pdbx_strand_id
1 'polypeptide(L)'
;MAFLLGMIVGWLIWGRILRPERPEPAAQQRSPEVAPAESEQQPLVAEPVLVAEPEPEPEPAVEPAPVLVAAAAHSAPVHEKPVREKPVHVEPVREEAESVVVAAATVAEIDQIVDDLERIEGIGPKMAGALIKSGICTFAQLAASDEATLRAAIEASKLRFAPSLVTWAQQAQLLADGDEAGFEDLTRRLVAGRDEGRA
;
A
#
# COMPACT_ATOMS: atom_id res chain seq x y z
N MET A 1 -50.77 9.41 -6.88
CA MET A 1 -50.44 8.00 -7.25
C MET A 1 -50.36 7.89 -8.78
N ALA A 2 -49.41 8.55 -9.44
CA ALA A 2 -49.36 8.62 -10.91
C ALA A 2 -47.93 8.76 -11.48
N PHE A 3 -46.93 8.09 -10.89
CA PHE A 3 -45.56 8.06 -11.41
C PHE A 3 -44.90 6.68 -11.17
N LEU A 4 -45.59 5.61 -11.58
CA LEU A 4 -45.08 4.23 -11.44
C LEU A 4 -45.29 3.39 -12.70
N LEU A 5 -45.31 4.01 -13.88
CA LEU A 5 -45.43 3.30 -15.17
C LEU A 5 -44.43 3.74 -16.25
N GLY A 6 -43.43 4.56 -15.93
CA GLY A 6 -42.43 5.05 -16.89
C GLY A 6 -41.11 4.26 -16.93
N MET A 7 -40.88 3.32 -16.02
CA MET A 7 -39.57 2.68 -15.83
C MET A 7 -39.35 1.37 -16.59
N ILE A 8 -40.35 0.84 -17.30
CA ILE A 8 -40.20 -0.46 -18.00
C ILE A 8 -39.88 -0.28 -19.49
N VAL A 9 -40.24 0.85 -20.10
CA VAL A 9 -39.97 1.08 -21.55
C VAL A 9 -38.55 1.60 -21.81
N GLY A 10 -37.96 2.36 -20.87
CA GLY A 10 -36.59 2.88 -21.00
C GLY A 10 -35.50 1.81 -20.96
N TRP A 11 -35.77 0.67 -20.31
CA TRP A 11 -34.79 -0.41 -20.18
C TRP A 11 -34.65 -1.26 -21.47
N LEU A 12 -35.71 -1.32 -22.29
CA LEU A 12 -35.72 -2.11 -23.53
C LEU A 12 -35.05 -1.42 -24.72
N ILE A 13 -34.81 -0.11 -24.66
CA ILE A 13 -34.16 0.65 -25.74
C ILE A 13 -32.66 0.83 -25.49
N TRP A 14 -32.20 0.86 -24.24
CA TRP A 14 -30.77 0.95 -23.91
C TRP A 14 -30.02 -0.39 -24.05
N GLY A 15 -30.71 -1.52 -23.82
CA GLY A 15 -30.11 -2.86 -23.84
C GLY A 15 -29.81 -3.46 -25.23
N ARG A 16 -30.13 -2.75 -26.33
CA ARG A 16 -29.95 -3.27 -27.71
C ARG A 16 -28.67 -2.78 -28.42
N ILE A 17 -27.92 -1.84 -27.85
CA ILE A 17 -26.78 -1.20 -28.54
C ILE A 17 -25.40 -1.52 -27.93
N LEU A 18 -25.33 -2.17 -26.76
CA LEU A 18 -24.04 -2.62 -26.18
C LEU A 18 -24.07 -4.09 -25.80
N ARG A 19 -24.40 -4.97 -26.76
CA ARG A 19 -24.11 -6.40 -26.62
C ARG A 19 -22.68 -6.61 -27.14
N PRO A 20 -21.66 -6.78 -26.27
CA PRO A 20 -20.35 -7.21 -26.73
C PRO A 20 -20.52 -8.62 -27.34
N GLU A 21 -20.13 -8.75 -28.60
CA GLU A 21 -20.02 -10.02 -29.32
C GLU A 21 -19.29 -11.04 -28.44
N ARG A 22 -20.03 -12.06 -27.99
CA ARG A 22 -19.47 -13.23 -27.34
C ARG A 22 -18.70 -14.00 -28.42
N PRO A 23 -17.37 -14.20 -28.32
CA PRO A 23 -16.69 -15.05 -29.28
C PRO A 23 -17.20 -16.49 -29.12
N GLU A 24 -17.93 -16.99 -30.12
CA GLU A 24 -18.28 -18.40 -30.23
C GLU A 24 -17.03 -19.23 -30.55
N PRO A 25 -16.72 -20.30 -29.81
CA PRO A 25 -15.82 -21.33 -30.30
C PRO A 25 -16.63 -22.32 -31.14
N ALA A 26 -16.88 -21.99 -32.40
CA ALA A 26 -17.46 -22.92 -33.38
C ALA A 26 -16.42 -23.32 -34.42
N ALA A 27 -16.02 -24.57 -34.32
CA ALA A 27 -15.12 -25.31 -35.15
C ALA A 27 -15.37 -25.24 -36.68
N GLN A 28 -14.28 -25.46 -37.42
CA GLN A 28 -14.19 -26.08 -38.76
C GLN A 28 -14.46 -25.23 -40.01
N GLN A 29 -13.36 -24.82 -40.66
CA GLN A 29 -13.27 -24.90 -42.12
C GLN A 29 -12.06 -25.77 -42.51
N ARG A 30 -12.36 -26.91 -43.14
CA ARG A 30 -11.43 -27.83 -43.79
C ARG A 30 -10.84 -27.17 -45.06
N SER A 31 -9.51 -27.27 -45.17
CA SER A 31 -8.68 -27.71 -46.32
C SER A 31 -9.16 -27.52 -47.77
N PRO A 32 -8.21 -27.26 -48.70
CA PRO A 32 -7.59 -28.42 -49.37
C PRO A 32 -6.06 -28.34 -49.57
N GLU A 33 -5.42 -29.50 -49.32
CA GLU A 33 -4.56 -30.27 -50.24
C GLU A 33 -3.56 -29.51 -51.14
N VAL A 34 -2.27 -29.54 -50.79
CA VAL A 34 -1.17 -29.97 -51.69
C VAL A 34 -0.09 -30.66 -50.82
N ALA A 35 0.09 -31.96 -51.02
CA ALA A 35 1.17 -32.80 -50.47
C ALA A 35 2.45 -32.71 -51.35
N PRO A 36 3.52 -33.51 -51.17
CA PRO A 36 4.14 -34.15 -49.99
C PRO A 36 5.67 -33.89 -49.92
N ALA A 37 6.30 -34.06 -48.75
CA ALA A 37 7.68 -34.58 -48.62
C ALA A 37 8.03 -34.79 -47.15
N GLU A 38 7.82 -36.01 -46.68
CA GLU A 38 8.88 -36.86 -46.12
C GLU A 38 9.88 -36.21 -45.16
N SER A 39 9.66 -36.43 -43.87
CA SER A 39 10.75 -36.76 -42.93
C SER A 39 10.18 -37.69 -41.87
N GLU A 40 10.01 -38.92 -42.30
CA GLU A 40 10.01 -40.08 -41.43
C GLU A 40 11.30 -40.07 -40.61
N GLN A 41 11.17 -40.09 -39.27
CA GLN A 41 12.04 -40.87 -38.36
C GLN A 41 11.66 -40.58 -36.89
N GLN A 42 10.68 -41.35 -36.42
CA GLN A 42 10.79 -42.06 -35.14
C GLN A 42 10.88 -43.56 -35.52
N PRO A 43 11.31 -44.53 -34.67
CA PRO A 43 11.31 -44.52 -33.20
C PRO A 43 12.49 -45.29 -32.56
N LEU A 44 12.59 -45.33 -31.22
CA LEU A 44 12.66 -46.55 -30.38
C LEU A 44 13.28 -46.28 -28.99
N VAL A 45 12.55 -46.74 -27.96
CA VAL A 45 12.98 -47.26 -26.64
C VAL A 45 13.67 -46.29 -25.66
N ALA A 46 13.44 -46.31 -24.35
CA ALA A 46 12.95 -47.36 -23.45
C ALA A 46 12.24 -46.76 -22.20
N GLU A 47 11.73 -47.67 -21.40
CA GLU A 47 10.60 -47.62 -20.46
C GLU A 47 10.74 -46.84 -19.13
N PRO A 48 9.60 -46.62 -18.42
CA PRO A 48 9.48 -45.85 -17.19
C PRO A 48 9.51 -46.74 -15.93
N VAL A 49 10.21 -46.35 -14.87
CA VAL A 49 10.03 -46.94 -13.53
C VAL A 49 10.29 -45.91 -12.41
N LEU A 50 9.20 -45.53 -11.75
CA LEU A 50 8.95 -45.41 -10.30
C LEU A 50 10.09 -44.99 -9.33
N VAL A 51 9.76 -44.02 -8.45
CA VAL A 51 9.70 -44.14 -6.96
C VAL A 51 10.17 -42.86 -6.24
N ALA A 52 9.30 -42.42 -5.32
CA ALA A 52 9.54 -41.69 -4.07
C ALA A 52 9.72 -40.15 -4.08
N GLU A 53 8.60 -39.47 -3.86
CA GLU A 53 8.52 -38.55 -2.70
C GLU A 53 8.23 -39.40 -1.45
N PRO A 54 8.97 -39.20 -0.35
CA PRO A 54 8.25 -38.87 0.88
C PRO A 54 8.78 -37.61 1.59
N GLU A 55 7.80 -36.93 2.17
CA GLU A 55 7.72 -35.94 3.27
C GLU A 55 8.95 -35.52 4.11
N PRO A 56 8.85 -34.32 4.74
CA PRO A 56 9.83 -33.72 5.62
C PRO A 56 9.73 -34.26 7.06
N GLU A 57 10.84 -34.26 7.79
CA GLU A 57 10.85 -34.34 9.27
C GLU A 57 12.19 -33.81 9.83
N PRO A 58 12.31 -33.50 11.13
CA PRO A 58 12.77 -32.22 11.65
C PRO A 58 14.18 -32.28 12.27
N GLU A 59 14.63 -31.10 12.72
CA GLU A 59 15.85 -30.70 13.45
C GLU A 59 16.52 -31.74 14.39
N PRO A 60 17.82 -31.56 14.69
CA PRO A 60 18.08 -30.92 15.98
C PRO A 60 19.26 -29.93 15.98
N ALA A 61 19.03 -28.83 16.71
CA ALA A 61 19.93 -28.24 17.70
C ALA A 61 21.44 -28.19 17.41
N VAL A 62 21.96 -26.98 17.19
CA VAL A 62 23.27 -26.61 17.71
C VAL A 62 23.06 -25.50 18.74
N GLU A 63 23.07 -25.92 20.01
CA GLU A 63 23.08 -25.09 21.21
C GLU A 63 24.43 -24.35 21.41
N PRO A 64 24.46 -23.33 22.27
CA PRO A 64 25.41 -22.21 22.19
C PRO A 64 26.70 -22.45 23.00
N ALA A 65 27.78 -21.77 22.62
CA ALA A 65 28.99 -21.66 23.42
C ALA A 65 29.30 -20.19 23.74
N PRO A 66 29.28 -19.76 25.02
CA PRO A 66 29.72 -18.44 25.46
C PRO A 66 31.17 -18.51 25.95
N VAL A 67 32.00 -17.49 25.66
CA VAL A 67 33.18 -17.20 26.50
C VAL A 67 33.40 -15.69 26.61
N LEU A 68 33.43 -15.27 27.87
CA LEU A 68 33.67 -13.94 28.43
C LEU A 68 35.17 -13.57 28.40
N VAL A 69 35.48 -12.28 28.57
CA VAL A 69 36.50 -11.64 29.45
C VAL A 69 36.70 -10.20 28.93
N ALA A 70 36.07 -9.19 29.53
CA ALA A 70 36.61 -8.29 30.58
C ALA A 70 37.56 -7.20 30.02
N ALA A 71 37.67 -5.96 30.50
CA ALA A 71 36.96 -5.09 31.44
C ALA A 71 37.73 -3.74 31.40
N ALA A 72 37.03 -2.60 31.55
CA ALA A 72 37.48 -1.35 32.20
C ALA A 72 36.49 -0.23 31.80
N ALA A 73 35.49 0.15 32.60
CA ALA A 73 35.49 0.87 33.89
C ALA A 73 35.37 2.41 33.74
N HIS A 74 34.57 2.99 34.66
CA HIS A 74 34.20 4.40 34.90
C HIS A 74 33.03 4.96 34.08
N SER A 75 31.88 5.36 34.63
CA SER A 75 31.50 5.62 36.03
C SER A 75 29.98 5.54 36.20
N ALA A 76 29.55 5.11 37.38
CA ALA A 76 28.26 5.41 37.99
C ALA A 76 28.57 5.86 39.45
N PRO A 77 27.64 6.38 40.29
CA PRO A 77 26.20 6.53 40.06
C PRO A 77 25.51 7.75 40.73
N VAL A 78 24.20 7.86 40.45
CA VAL A 78 23.03 8.29 41.27
C VAL A 78 22.98 9.55 42.16
N HIS A 79 21.82 10.19 42.02
CA HIS A 79 20.93 10.79 43.04
C HIS A 79 21.29 12.15 43.62
N GLU A 80 20.48 13.16 43.26
CA GLU A 80 19.66 13.85 44.26
C GLU A 80 18.37 14.41 43.62
N LYS A 81 17.21 13.96 44.10
CA LYS A 81 15.92 14.69 44.03
C LYS A 81 15.86 15.58 45.29
N PRO A 82 14.90 16.51 45.46
CA PRO A 82 14.31 17.52 44.57
C PRO A 82 14.27 18.91 45.28
N VAL A 83 14.29 20.06 44.57
CA VAL A 83 13.76 21.31 45.16
C VAL A 83 13.01 22.13 44.12
N ARG A 84 11.76 22.39 44.50
CA ARG A 84 10.74 23.26 43.94
C ARG A 84 11.08 24.72 44.26
N GLU A 85 11.17 25.59 43.25
CA GLU A 85 10.83 27.00 43.42
C GLU A 85 10.03 27.52 42.21
N LYS A 86 8.77 27.82 42.48
CA LYS A 86 7.93 28.85 41.82
C LYS A 86 7.58 29.84 42.95
N PRO A 87 7.26 31.14 42.73
CA PRO A 87 7.01 31.87 41.47
C PRO A 87 7.54 33.35 41.45
N VAL A 88 7.00 34.15 40.52
CA VAL A 88 6.91 35.65 40.43
C VAL A 88 7.90 36.29 39.45
N HIS A 89 7.55 36.44 38.16
CA HIS A 89 6.69 37.46 37.50
C HIS A 89 7.36 38.83 37.33
N VAL A 90 7.64 39.21 36.07
CA VAL A 90 7.39 40.54 35.50
C VAL A 90 7.04 40.37 34.00
N GLU A 91 5.77 40.60 33.65
CA GLU A 91 5.24 40.84 32.29
C GLU A 91 5.55 42.29 31.80
N PRO A 92 5.12 42.78 30.62
CA PRO A 92 5.07 42.22 29.26
C PRO A 92 5.56 43.26 28.20
N VAL A 93 6.06 42.84 27.03
CA VAL A 93 5.92 43.65 25.79
C VAL A 93 5.59 42.73 24.61
N ARG A 94 4.53 43.16 23.95
CA ARG A 94 3.78 42.65 22.81
C ARG A 94 4.54 42.88 21.49
N GLU A 95 4.16 42.10 20.47
CA GLU A 95 4.30 42.38 19.03
C GLU A 95 5.49 41.71 18.32
N GLU A 96 5.32 40.44 17.94
CA GLU A 96 5.27 40.03 16.53
C GLU A 96 4.70 38.61 16.46
N ALA A 97 3.37 38.55 16.33
CA ALA A 97 2.63 37.37 15.95
C ALA A 97 2.13 37.63 14.53
N GLU A 98 2.67 36.96 13.53
CA GLU A 98 2.00 36.74 12.24
C GLU A 98 2.77 35.69 11.42
N SER A 99 2.33 34.43 11.54
CA SER A 99 2.33 33.37 10.51
C SER A 99 2.52 31.97 11.15
N VAL A 100 1.71 31.65 12.15
CA VAL A 100 1.44 30.27 12.58
C VAL A 100 -0.06 30.13 12.81
N VAL A 101 -0.86 30.32 11.75
CA VAL A 101 -2.32 30.09 11.78
C VAL A 101 -2.87 29.68 10.42
N VAL A 102 -2.44 28.54 9.89
CA VAL A 102 -3.32 27.72 9.03
C VAL A 102 -3.04 26.26 9.38
N ALA A 103 -3.95 25.63 10.15
CA ALA A 103 -4.20 24.17 10.21
C ALA A 103 -5.03 23.74 11.43
N ALA A 104 -5.50 24.66 12.29
CA ALA A 104 -6.31 24.31 13.47
C ALA A 104 -7.75 24.86 13.41
N ALA A 105 -8.35 24.95 12.23
CA ALA A 105 -9.75 25.37 12.07
C ALA A 105 -10.44 24.69 10.89
N THR A 106 -10.88 23.44 11.08
CA THR A 106 -12.20 22.94 10.64
C THR A 106 -12.52 21.68 11.47
N VAL A 107 -12.80 21.87 12.76
CA VAL A 107 -13.61 20.90 13.52
C VAL A 107 -15.05 21.36 13.38
N ALA A 108 -15.62 21.13 12.20
CA ALA A 108 -17.03 21.35 11.91
C ALA A 108 -17.51 20.10 11.20
N GLU A 109 -18.09 19.18 11.98
CA GLU A 109 -19.05 18.15 11.54
C GLU A 109 -18.77 17.55 10.16
N ILE A 110 -17.60 16.90 10.04
CA ILE A 110 -17.25 16.15 8.84
C ILE A 110 -17.89 14.79 9.00
N ASP A 111 -19.03 14.57 8.34
CA ASP A 111 -19.41 13.26 7.82
C ASP A 111 -18.14 12.72 7.15
N GLN A 112 -17.39 11.86 7.87
CA GLN A 112 -15.95 11.68 7.67
C GLN A 112 -15.70 11.38 6.20
N ILE A 113 -15.22 12.38 5.44
CA ILE A 113 -14.87 12.19 4.05
C ILE A 113 -13.65 11.27 4.10
N VAL A 114 -13.87 10.00 3.75
CA VAL A 114 -12.82 9.01 3.63
C VAL A 114 -12.35 9.07 2.18
N ASP A 115 -11.10 9.47 2.00
CA ASP A 115 -10.48 9.49 0.69
C ASP A 115 -10.14 8.07 0.23
N ASP A 116 -10.07 7.89 -1.09
CA ASP A 116 -9.62 6.64 -1.69
C ASP A 116 -8.08 6.54 -1.62
N LEU A 117 -7.58 6.12 -0.46
CA LEU A 117 -6.14 5.92 -0.22
C LEU A 117 -5.51 4.89 -1.17
N GLU A 118 -6.31 4.03 -1.82
CA GLU A 118 -5.82 3.04 -2.79
C GLU A 118 -5.33 3.69 -4.10
N ARG A 119 -5.60 4.99 -4.32
CA ARG A 119 -4.99 5.75 -5.42
C ARG A 119 -3.47 5.82 -5.32
N ILE A 120 -2.89 5.72 -4.12
CA ILE A 120 -1.44 5.84 -3.88
C ILE A 120 -0.73 4.53 -4.19
N GLU A 121 0.37 4.57 -4.94
CA GLU A 121 1.09 3.36 -5.34
C GLU A 121 1.62 2.55 -4.14
N GLY A 122 1.17 1.30 -4.08
CA GLY A 122 1.52 0.33 -3.04
C GLY A 122 0.65 0.41 -1.79
N ILE A 123 -0.34 1.30 -1.74
CA ILE A 123 -1.46 1.20 -0.81
C ILE A 123 -2.54 0.35 -1.47
N GLY A 124 -2.57 -0.95 -1.14
CA GLY A 124 -3.70 -1.82 -1.50
C GLY A 124 -4.81 -1.81 -0.44
N PRO A 125 -5.95 -2.49 -0.68
CA PRO A 125 -7.11 -2.50 0.22
C PRO A 125 -6.80 -2.81 1.69
N LYS A 126 -5.82 -3.69 1.93
CA LYS A 126 -5.39 -4.05 3.30
C LYS A 126 -4.62 -2.93 3.98
N MET A 127 -3.80 -2.19 3.23
CA MET A 127 -3.03 -1.06 3.75
C MET A 127 -3.95 0.13 3.99
N ALA A 128 -4.83 0.44 3.04
CA ALA A 128 -5.87 1.45 3.20
C ALA A 128 -6.74 1.17 4.43
N GLY A 129 -7.22 -0.07 4.59
CA GLY A 129 -7.98 -0.47 5.77
C GLY A 129 -7.21 -0.36 7.09
N ALA A 130 -5.90 -0.64 7.10
CA ALA A 130 -5.06 -0.48 8.28
C ALA A 130 -4.88 1.00 8.66
N LEU A 131 -4.65 1.86 7.67
CA LEU A 131 -4.51 3.30 7.83
C LEU A 131 -5.82 3.93 8.34
N ILE A 132 -6.94 3.62 7.70
CA ILE A 132 -8.27 4.09 8.11
C ILE A 132 -8.58 3.64 9.54
N LYS A 133 -8.27 2.38 9.90
CA LYS A 133 -8.45 1.88 11.27
C LYS A 133 -7.60 2.62 12.31
N SER A 134 -6.46 3.18 11.90
CA SER A 134 -5.61 4.02 12.74
C SER A 134 -6.05 5.49 12.81
N GLY A 135 -7.07 5.89 12.04
CA GLY A 135 -7.56 7.26 11.95
C GLY A 135 -6.97 8.10 10.81
N ILE A 136 -6.18 7.48 9.93
CA ILE A 136 -5.66 8.10 8.71
C ILE A 136 -6.63 7.78 7.58
N CYS A 137 -7.60 8.66 7.38
CA CYS A 137 -8.72 8.48 6.46
C CYS A 137 -8.67 9.40 5.23
N THR A 138 -7.77 10.39 5.22
CA THR A 138 -7.66 11.39 4.14
C THR A 138 -6.24 11.47 3.58
N PHE A 139 -6.10 11.95 2.34
CA PHE A 139 -4.81 12.24 1.74
C PHE A 139 -4.02 13.26 2.58
N ALA A 140 -4.68 14.30 3.09
CA ALA A 140 -4.06 15.30 3.95
C ALA A 140 -3.49 14.70 5.25
N GLN A 141 -4.22 13.78 5.89
CA GLN A 141 -3.73 13.09 7.09
C GLN A 141 -2.55 12.17 6.78
N LEU A 142 -2.58 11.48 5.64
CA LEU A 142 -1.49 10.60 5.23
C LEU A 142 -0.24 11.41 4.92
N ALA A 143 -0.38 12.52 4.19
CA ALA A 143 0.70 13.43 3.85
C ALA A 143 1.37 14.06 5.09
N ALA A 144 0.58 14.36 6.12
CA ALA A 144 1.06 14.89 7.39
C ALA A 144 1.68 13.82 8.32
N SER A 145 1.52 12.54 8.01
CA SER A 145 2.04 11.45 8.84
C SER A 145 3.49 11.13 8.47
N ASP A 146 4.33 10.93 9.48
CA ASP A 146 5.69 10.45 9.27
C ASP A 146 5.73 8.93 9.00
N GLU A 147 6.85 8.47 8.45
CA GLU A 147 7.04 7.05 8.12
C GLU A 147 6.93 6.14 9.36
N ALA A 148 7.34 6.62 10.54
CA ALA A 148 7.23 5.86 11.78
C ALA A 148 5.75 5.62 12.17
N THR A 149 4.91 6.64 12.05
CA THR A 149 3.48 6.59 12.31
C THR A 149 2.78 5.69 11.29
N LEU A 150 3.10 5.84 10.00
CA LEU A 150 2.54 4.99 8.94
C LEU A 150 2.91 3.52 9.17
N ARG A 151 4.17 3.23 9.52
CA ARG A 151 4.61 1.89 9.87
C ARG A 151 3.86 1.35 11.08
N ALA A 152 3.73 2.13 12.16
CA ALA A 152 2.99 1.72 13.35
C ALA A 152 1.52 1.40 13.07
N ALA A 153 0.85 2.20 12.22
CA ALA A 153 -0.53 1.97 11.79
C ALA A 153 -0.71 0.63 11.05
N ILE A 154 0.20 0.35 10.11
CA ILE A 154 0.26 -0.91 9.37
C ILE A 154 0.53 -2.08 10.33
N GLU A 155 1.48 -1.90 11.25
CA GLU A 155 1.89 -2.93 12.18
C GLU A 155 0.82 -3.32 13.20
N ALA A 156 0.01 -2.36 13.64
CA ALA A 156 -1.15 -2.58 14.49
C ALA A 156 -2.20 -3.50 13.85
N SER A 157 -2.22 -3.54 12.50
CA SER A 157 -3.04 -4.45 11.72
C SER A 157 -2.36 -5.78 11.38
N LYS A 158 -1.22 -6.09 12.03
CA LYS A 158 -0.38 -7.28 11.78
C LYS A 158 0.20 -7.36 10.37
N LEU A 159 0.32 -6.23 9.68
CA LEU A 159 1.00 -6.12 8.39
C LEU A 159 2.45 -5.67 8.64
N ARG A 160 3.39 -6.03 7.75
CA ARG A 160 4.83 -5.75 7.95
C ARG A 160 5.57 -5.25 6.70
N PHE A 161 5.04 -5.53 5.51
CA PHE A 161 5.73 -5.24 4.26
C PHE A 161 5.05 -4.08 3.52
N ALA A 162 5.77 -2.96 3.39
CA ALA A 162 5.38 -1.80 2.61
C ALA A 162 6.64 -1.15 2.01
N PRO A 163 7.19 -1.70 0.92
CA PRO A 163 8.46 -1.23 0.34
C PRO A 163 8.33 0.18 -0.27
N SER A 164 7.11 0.61 -0.63
CA SER A 164 6.82 1.95 -1.15
C SER A 164 6.47 2.98 -0.08
N LEU A 165 6.50 2.63 1.21
CA LEU A 165 6.08 3.49 2.30
C LEU A 165 6.76 4.87 2.28
N VAL A 166 8.02 4.90 1.85
CA VAL A 166 8.84 6.13 1.73
C VAL A 166 8.26 7.18 0.78
N THR A 167 7.41 6.80 -0.19
CA THR A 167 6.82 7.74 -1.16
C THR A 167 5.35 8.05 -0.90
N TRP A 168 4.72 7.35 0.05
CA TRP A 168 3.28 7.49 0.30
C TRP A 168 2.89 8.91 0.72
N ALA A 169 3.64 9.50 1.65
CA ALA A 169 3.37 10.87 2.11
C ALA A 169 3.50 11.88 0.96
N GLN A 170 4.48 11.70 0.07
CA GLN A 170 4.68 12.59 -1.08
C GLN A 170 3.54 12.46 -2.09
N GLN A 171 3.13 11.24 -2.43
CA GLN A 171 2.00 10.99 -3.32
C GLN A 171 0.69 11.54 -2.74
N ALA A 172 0.46 11.32 -1.43
CA ALA A 172 -0.70 11.82 -0.74
C ALA A 172 -0.75 13.35 -0.70
N GLN A 173 0.39 14.02 -0.56
CA GLN A 173 0.44 15.48 -0.58
C GLN A 173 -0.07 16.02 -1.92
N LEU A 174 0.39 15.46 -3.04
CA LEU A 174 -0.05 15.87 -4.38
C LEU A 174 -1.56 15.67 -4.57
N LEU A 175 -2.10 14.55 -4.08
CA LEU A 175 -3.54 14.27 -4.12
C LEU A 175 -4.34 15.19 -3.18
N ALA A 176 -3.80 15.54 -2.01
CA ALA A 176 -4.43 16.48 -1.08
C ALA A 176 -4.47 17.90 -1.64
N ASP A 177 -3.46 18.28 -2.42
CA ASP A 177 -3.35 19.58 -3.09
C ASP A 177 -4.18 19.65 -4.38
N GLY A 178 -4.70 18.52 -4.88
CA GLY A 178 -5.37 18.42 -6.17
C GLY A 178 -4.42 18.61 -7.37
N ASP A 179 -3.14 18.29 -7.19
CA ASP A 179 -2.13 18.29 -8.25
C ASP A 179 -2.06 16.92 -8.93
N GLU A 180 -3.11 16.59 -9.68
CA GLU A 180 -3.19 15.37 -10.48
C GLU A 180 -2.03 15.23 -11.47
N ALA A 181 -1.57 16.33 -12.07
CA ALA A 181 -0.47 16.31 -13.02
C ALA A 181 0.86 15.95 -12.33
N GLY A 182 1.15 16.58 -11.20
CA GLY A 182 2.32 16.25 -10.38
C GLY A 182 2.26 14.82 -9.84
N PHE A 183 1.08 14.34 -9.45
CA PHE A 183 0.86 12.97 -9.00
C PHE A 183 1.17 11.94 -10.10
N GLU A 184 0.63 12.15 -11.32
CA GLU A 184 0.90 11.30 -12.47
C GLU A 184 2.38 11.33 -12.87
N ASP A 185 2.98 12.53 -12.87
CA ASP A 185 4.38 12.71 -13.18
C ASP A 185 5.28 11.98 -12.20
N LEU A 186 5.02 12.11 -10.89
CA LEU A 186 5.74 11.37 -9.85
C LEU A 186 5.58 9.86 -10.04
N THR A 187 4.36 9.38 -10.19
CA THR A 187 4.03 7.96 -10.34
C THR A 187 4.74 7.34 -11.54
N ARG A 188 4.84 8.06 -12.66
CA ARG A 188 5.56 7.60 -13.87
C ARG A 188 7.06 7.33 -13.62
N ARG A 189 7.67 8.02 -12.65
CA ARG A 189 9.10 7.88 -12.30
C ARG A 189 9.32 6.77 -11.28
N LEU A 190 8.31 6.49 -10.46
CA LEU A 190 8.36 5.44 -9.47
C LEU A 190 8.38 4.07 -10.14
N VAL A 191 9.09 3.12 -9.52
CA VAL A 191 9.06 1.71 -9.89
C VAL A 191 8.41 0.95 -8.75
N ALA A 192 7.17 0.53 -8.95
CA ALA A 192 6.36 -0.12 -7.91
C ALA A 192 6.28 0.73 -6.62
N GLY A 193 5.97 2.02 -6.77
CA GLY A 193 5.86 2.98 -5.68
C GLY A 193 7.19 3.39 -5.02
N ARG A 194 8.35 3.04 -5.57
CA ARG A 194 9.65 3.43 -5.03
C ARG A 194 10.41 4.36 -5.96
N ASP A 195 11.11 5.32 -5.38
CA ASP A 195 12.09 6.11 -6.11
C ASP A 195 13.38 5.28 -6.18
N GLU A 196 13.63 4.67 -7.33
CA GLU A 196 14.83 3.84 -7.56
C GLU A 196 16.08 4.69 -7.84
N GLY A 197 16.01 6.02 -7.71
CA GLY A 197 17.18 6.88 -7.75
C GLY A 197 18.01 6.69 -9.03
N ARG A 198 17.37 6.70 -10.21
CA ARG A 198 18.14 6.90 -11.45
C ARG A 198 18.69 8.32 -11.45
N ALA A 199 19.89 8.44 -10.91
CA ALA A 199 20.81 9.55 -11.12
C ALA A 199 21.19 9.69 -12.61
#